data_AF-A0A381WHH9-F1
#
_entry.id   AF-A0A381WHH9-F1
#
_cell.length_a   1.000
_cell.length_b   1.000
_cell.length_c   1.000
_cell.angle_alpha   90.00
_cell.angle_beta   90.00
_cell.angle_gamma   90.00
#
_symmetry.space_group_name_H-M   'P 1'
#
loop_
_entity.id
_entity.type
_entity.pdbx_description
1 polymer ?
#
loop_
_entity_poly.entity_id
_entity_poly.type
_entity_poly.pdbx_seq_one_letter_code
_entity_poly.pdbx_strand_id
1 'polypeptide(L)'
;MATGFLWHEKYMWHDTGSGAAANIEPDEHFENPDTKRRMKNLLDLSGLTDELVRLDPRMATEDELRRFHTDDYINRIRELSDAFGGSAGPNTPFGKGSYEIAKLAAG
;
A
#
# COMPACT_ATOMS: atom_id res chain seq x y z
N MET A 1 -12.95 -17.94 19.94
CA MET A 1 -12.85 -17.68 18.49
C MET A 1 -11.50 -17.05 18.23
N ALA A 2 -10.81 -17.40 17.15
CA ALA A 2 -9.53 -16.77 16.79
C ALA A 2 -9.76 -15.68 15.74
N THR A 3 -9.20 -14.49 15.96
CA THR A 3 -9.27 -13.37 15.02
C THR A 3 -7.89 -13.15 14.41
N GLY A 4 -7.78 -13.32 13.10
CA GLY A 4 -6.52 -13.07 12.38
C GLY A 4 -6.25 -11.59 12.20
N PHE A 5 -4.98 -11.19 12.30
CA PHE A 5 -4.52 -9.84 12.03
C PHE A 5 -3.29 -9.87 11.14
N LEU A 6 -3.42 -9.28 9.95
CA LEU A 6 -2.36 -9.19 8.96
C LEU A 6 -1.89 -7.75 8.87
N TRP A 7 -0.62 -7.54 9.18
CA TRP A 7 0.03 -6.24 9.16
C TRP A 7 1.49 -6.40 8.79
N HIS A 8 2.00 -5.48 7.97
CA HIS A 8 3.42 -5.39 7.68
C HIS A 8 3.85 -3.94 7.55
N GLU A 9 4.97 -3.58 8.17
CA GLU A 9 5.45 -2.20 8.26
C GLU A 9 5.65 -1.55 6.88
N LYS A 10 6.07 -2.33 5.87
CA LYS A 10 6.19 -1.86 4.47
C LYS A 10 4.92 -1.25 3.88
N TYR A 11 3.73 -1.60 4.37
CA TYR A 11 2.49 -0.96 3.90
C TYR A 11 2.52 0.56 4.14
N MET A 12 3.17 0.98 5.22
CA MET A 12 3.27 2.39 5.61
C MET A 12 4.39 3.13 4.88
N TRP A 13 5.08 2.46 3.95
CA TRP A 13 6.16 3.04 3.15
C TRP A 13 5.71 3.29 1.71
N HIS A 14 4.42 3.03 1.39
CA HIS A 14 3.83 3.46 0.14
C HIS A 14 3.80 4.99 0.10
N ASP A 15 4.48 5.56 -0.90
CA ASP A 15 4.54 7.01 -1.09
C ASP A 15 3.48 7.44 -2.09
N THR A 16 2.59 8.34 -1.67
CA THR A 16 1.51 8.92 -2.49
C THR A 16 1.83 10.35 -2.96
N GLY A 17 3.06 10.82 -2.71
CA GLY A 17 3.52 12.14 -3.08
C GLY A 17 2.88 13.26 -2.26
N SER A 18 2.97 14.48 -2.78
CA SER A 18 2.68 15.71 -2.01
C SER A 18 1.23 16.19 -2.09
N GLY A 19 0.25 15.31 -2.35
CA GLY A 19 -1.18 15.67 -2.41
C GLY A 19 -1.59 16.73 -3.44
N ALA A 20 -0.63 17.27 -4.18
CA ALA A 20 -0.74 18.51 -4.92
C ALA A 20 -1.34 18.30 -6.30
N ALA A 21 -1.92 19.37 -6.85
CA ALA A 21 -2.34 19.46 -8.25
C ALA A 21 -1.99 20.85 -8.81
N ALA A 22 -2.27 21.09 -10.09
CA ALA A 22 -2.06 22.40 -10.70
C ALA A 22 -2.85 23.48 -9.94
N ASN A 23 -2.14 24.49 -9.41
CA ASN A 23 -2.68 25.58 -8.59
C ASN A 23 -3.23 25.15 -7.21
N ILE A 24 -2.83 23.99 -6.71
CA ILE A 24 -3.11 23.55 -5.33
C ILE A 24 -1.78 23.51 -4.57
N GLU A 25 -1.76 24.14 -3.40
CA GLU A 25 -0.60 24.10 -2.50
C GLU A 25 -0.28 22.65 -2.09
N PRO A 26 0.99 22.22 -2.16
CA PRO A 26 1.38 20.88 -1.72
C PRO A 26 1.14 20.67 -0.22
N ASP A 27 0.65 19.49 0.14
CA ASP A 27 0.47 19.04 1.52
C ASP A 27 0.52 17.50 1.59
N GLU A 28 0.29 16.91 2.77
CA GLU A 28 0.19 15.47 2.90
C GLU A 28 -1.02 14.91 2.12
N HIS A 29 -0.80 13.90 1.27
CA HIS A 29 -1.89 13.23 0.55
C HIS A 29 -2.86 12.59 1.55
N PHE A 30 -4.17 12.61 1.26
CA PHE A 30 -5.20 12.06 2.18
C PHE A 30 -5.05 10.56 2.44
N GLU A 31 -4.38 9.84 1.54
CA GLU A 31 -4.02 8.42 1.66
C GLU A 31 -2.64 8.22 2.32
N ASN A 32 -2.21 9.13 3.18
CA ASN A 32 -0.93 8.98 3.88
C ASN A 32 -0.89 7.76 4.81
N PRO A 33 0.33 7.27 5.15
CA PRO A 33 0.50 6.12 6.03
C PRO A 33 0.00 6.37 7.47
N ASP A 34 0.02 7.61 7.96
CA ASP A 34 -0.29 7.91 9.35
C ASP A 34 -1.72 7.52 9.74
N THR A 35 -2.68 7.63 8.81
CA THR A 35 -4.06 7.17 9.03
C THR A 35 -4.14 5.68 9.45
N LYS A 36 -3.29 4.80 8.90
CA LYS A 36 -3.27 3.35 9.21
C LYS A 36 -2.28 3.05 10.33
N ARG A 37 -1.13 3.73 10.35
CA ARG A 37 -0.12 3.58 11.41
C ARG A 37 -0.70 3.91 12.78
N ARG A 38 -1.52 4.97 12.89
CA ARG A 38 -2.18 5.34 14.16
C ARG A 38 -3.18 4.29 14.63
N MET A 39 -3.87 3.61 13.71
CA MET A 39 -4.72 2.47 14.05
C MET A 39 -3.88 1.33 14.64
N LYS A 40 -2.79 0.94 13.97
CA LYS A 40 -1.87 -0.09 14.50
C LYS A 40 -1.30 0.29 15.87
N ASN A 41 -0.88 1.54 16.05
CA ASN A 41 -0.37 2.03 17.32
C ASN A 41 -1.41 1.95 18.44
N LEU A 42 -2.69 2.21 18.14
CA LEU A 42 -3.78 2.07 19.11
C LEU A 42 -4.04 0.61 19.48
N LEU A 43 -3.99 -0.31 18.50
CA LEU A 43 -4.08 -1.75 18.74
C LEU A 43 -2.96 -2.24 19.68
N ASP A 44 -1.74 -1.75 19.46
CA ASP A 44 -0.60 -2.09 20.31
C ASP A 44 -0.73 -1.51 21.72
N LEU A 45 -1.05 -0.21 21.82
CA LEU A 45 -1.20 0.47 23.10
C LEU A 45 -2.31 -0.14 23.96
N SER A 46 -3.41 -0.59 23.33
CA SER A 46 -4.53 -1.19 24.04
C SER A 46 -4.29 -2.65 24.47
N GLY A 47 -3.20 -3.27 24.02
CA GLY A 47 -2.93 -4.71 24.21
C GLY A 47 -3.73 -5.62 23.26
N LEU A 48 -4.60 -5.06 22.41
CA LEU A 48 -5.46 -5.86 21.53
C LEU A 48 -4.64 -6.65 20.51
N THR A 49 -3.49 -6.13 20.05
CA THR A 49 -2.59 -6.86 19.15
C THR A 49 -2.16 -8.21 19.71
N ASP A 50 -1.95 -8.31 21.03
CA ASP A 50 -1.50 -9.55 21.69
C ASP A 50 -2.61 -10.61 21.78
N GLU A 51 -3.87 -10.21 21.63
CA GLU A 51 -5.03 -11.11 21.59
C GLU A 51 -5.34 -11.64 20.18
N LEU A 52 -4.68 -11.09 19.14
CA LEU A 52 -4.91 -11.43 17.74
C LEU A 52 -3.92 -12.49 17.26
N VAL A 53 -4.38 -13.34 16.33
CA VAL A 53 -3.50 -14.28 15.64
C VAL A 53 -2.78 -13.55 14.52
N ARG A 54 -1.47 -13.35 14.69
CA ARG A 54 -0.62 -12.77 13.64
C ARG A 54 -0.70 -13.61 12.36
N LEU A 55 -0.94 -12.94 11.25
CA LEU A 55 -0.81 -13.46 9.90
C LEU A 55 0.31 -12.71 9.18
N ASP A 56 1.25 -13.44 8.58
CA ASP A 56 2.30 -12.83 7.78
C ASP A 56 1.86 -12.74 6.31
N PRO A 57 2.00 -11.57 5.66
CA PRO A 57 1.70 -11.46 4.25
C PRO A 57 2.77 -12.10 3.38
N ARG A 58 2.42 -12.29 2.11
CA ARG A 58 3.36 -12.69 1.06
C ARG A 58 3.19 -11.77 -0.14
N MET A 59 4.15 -11.83 -1.06
CA MET A 59 3.94 -11.20 -2.35
C MET A 59 2.86 -11.97 -3.11
N ALA A 60 1.83 -11.27 -3.60
CA ALA A 60 0.95 -11.80 -4.63
C ALA A 60 1.78 -12.22 -5.84
N THR A 61 1.47 -13.38 -6.40
CA THR A 61 2.09 -13.88 -7.63
C THR A 61 1.53 -13.13 -8.84
N GLU A 62 2.25 -13.09 -9.95
CA GLU A 62 1.71 -12.44 -11.15
C GLU A 62 0.48 -13.17 -11.70
N ASP A 63 0.42 -14.49 -11.56
CA ASP A 63 -0.78 -15.26 -11.94
C ASP A 63 -2.00 -14.85 -11.12
N GLU A 64 -1.83 -14.50 -9.85
CA GLU A 64 -2.91 -13.96 -9.01
C GLU A 64 -3.34 -12.57 -9.45
N LEU A 65 -2.39 -11.69 -9.79
CA LEU A 65 -2.70 -10.36 -10.32
C LEU A 65 -3.44 -10.46 -11.67
N ARG A 66 -3.05 -11.40 -12.53
CA ARG A 66 -3.64 -11.65 -13.86
C ARG A 66 -5.07 -12.19 -13.80
N ARG A 67 -5.57 -12.60 -12.63
CA ARG A 67 -6.99 -12.95 -12.46
C ARG A 67 -7.92 -11.74 -12.63
N PHE A 68 -7.39 -10.52 -12.53
CA PHE A 68 -8.17 -9.29 -12.69
C PHE A 68 -7.49 -8.28 -13.62
N HIS A 69 -6.17 -8.10 -13.51
CA HIS A 69 -5.42 -7.12 -14.29
C HIS A 69 -4.87 -7.71 -15.60
N THR A 70 -4.71 -6.86 -16.61
CA THR A 70 -4.00 -7.24 -17.85
C THR A 70 -2.49 -7.16 -17.66
N ASP A 71 -1.77 -7.90 -18.49
CA ASP A 71 -0.30 -7.90 -18.55
C ASP A 71 0.26 -6.50 -18.77
N ASP A 72 -0.35 -5.75 -19.71
CA ASP A 72 0.04 -4.38 -20.02
C ASP A 72 -0.10 -3.46 -18.79
N TYR A 73 -1.16 -3.64 -18.00
CA TYR A 73 -1.34 -2.86 -16.77
C TYR A 73 -0.29 -3.21 -15.73
N ILE A 74 -0.08 -4.51 -15.47
CA ILE A 74 0.90 -4.99 -14.49
C ILE A 74 2.31 -4.49 -14.85
N ASN A 75 2.70 -4.61 -16.12
CA ASN A 75 4.01 -4.16 -16.61
C ASN A 75 4.15 -2.64 -16.52
N ARG A 76 3.13 -1.87 -16.91
CA ARG A 76 3.13 -0.41 -16.80
C ARG A 76 3.33 0.04 -15.35
N ILE A 77 2.63 -0.57 -14.38
CA ILE A 77 2.78 -0.21 -12.97
C ILE A 77 4.19 -0.55 -12.47
N ARG A 78 4.73 -1.72 -12.83
CA ARG A 78 6.09 -2.12 -12.48
C ARG A 78 7.13 -1.14 -13.03
N GLU A 79 7.09 -0.83 -14.32
CA GLU A 79 8.04 0.08 -14.98
C GLU A 79 8.03 1.48 -14.36
N LEU A 80 6.84 2.04 -14.14
CA LEU A 80 6.70 3.34 -13.46
C LEU A 80 7.23 3.29 -12.03
N SER A 81 6.97 2.19 -11.32
CA SER A 81 7.40 2.02 -9.94
C SER A 81 8.91 1.81 -9.80
N ASP A 82 9.56 1.14 -10.75
CA ASP A 82 11.02 0.98 -10.79
C ASP A 82 11.73 2.32 -11.04
N ALA A 83 11.08 3.22 -11.77
CA ALA A 83 11.55 4.57 -12.00
C ALA A 83 11.34 5.48 -10.76
N PHE A 84 10.33 6.35 -10.80
CA PHE A 84 10.06 7.34 -9.75
C PHE A 84 8.62 7.27 -9.23
N GLY A 85 7.81 6.35 -9.74
CA GLY A 85 6.37 6.34 -9.56
C GLY A 85 5.61 6.98 -10.71
N GLY A 86 4.34 7.30 -10.50
CA GLY A 86 3.48 7.90 -11.50
C GLY A 86 2.02 7.87 -11.08
N SER A 87 1.13 7.73 -12.07
CA SER A 87 -0.31 7.63 -11.87
C SER A 87 -0.82 6.29 -12.41
N ALA A 88 -1.50 5.53 -11.54
CA ALA A 88 -2.14 4.26 -11.87
C ALA A 88 -3.59 4.46 -12.38
N GLY A 89 -4.07 5.71 -12.40
CA GLY A 89 -5.43 6.10 -12.72
C GLY A 89 -5.77 7.48 -12.15
N PRO A 90 -6.98 7.99 -12.42
CA PRO A 90 -7.47 9.24 -11.84
C PRO A 90 -7.34 9.22 -10.31
N ASN A 91 -6.61 10.18 -9.74
CA ASN A 91 -6.37 10.29 -8.30
C ASN A 91 -5.67 9.07 -7.66
N THR A 92 -4.84 8.35 -8.43
CA THR A 92 -4.06 7.22 -7.90
C THR A 92 -2.56 7.45 -8.11
N PRO A 93 -1.96 8.44 -7.43
CA PRO A 93 -0.52 8.62 -7.44
C PRO A 93 0.17 7.47 -6.70
N PHE A 94 1.39 7.14 -7.12
CA PHE A 94 2.24 6.19 -6.41
C PHE A 94 3.71 6.55 -6.63
N GLY A 95 4.56 6.25 -5.66
CA GLY A 95 6.01 6.48 -5.71
C GLY A 95 6.82 5.25 -6.10
N LYS A 96 8.14 5.43 -6.07
CA LYS A 96 9.12 4.36 -6.35
C LYS A 96 8.94 3.15 -5.42
N GLY A 97 9.01 1.93 -5.95
CA GLY A 97 8.87 0.68 -5.19
C GLY A 97 7.44 0.35 -4.69
N SER A 98 6.44 1.14 -5.07
CA SER A 98 5.03 0.88 -4.79
C SER A 98 4.51 -0.42 -5.41
N TYR A 99 5.09 -0.92 -6.51
CA TYR A 99 4.68 -2.20 -7.12
C TYR A 99 4.88 -3.37 -6.15
N GLU A 100 6.03 -3.46 -5.48
CA GLU A 100 6.32 -4.48 -4.47
C GLU A 100 5.42 -4.32 -3.24
N ILE A 101 5.14 -3.09 -2.82
CA ILE A 101 4.26 -2.84 -1.67
C ILE A 101 2.81 -3.24 -2.01
N ALA A 102 2.32 -2.90 -3.21
CA ALA A 102 1.01 -3.30 -3.69
C ALA A 102 0.89 -4.83 -3.80
N LYS A 103 1.94 -5.51 -4.28
CA LYS A 103 1.99 -6.99 -4.28
C LYS A 103 1.93 -7.59 -2.88
N LEU A 104 2.59 -6.97 -1.91
CA LEU A 104 2.55 -7.41 -0.51
C LEU A 104 1.19 -7.14 0.14
N ALA A 105 0.48 -6.09 -0.30
CA ALA A 105 -0.84 -5.74 0.22
C ALA A 105 -1.94 -6.63 -0.38
N ALA A 106 -1.77 -7.08 -1.63
CA ALA A 106 -2.71 -7.97 -2.30
C ALA A 106 -2.57 -9.45 -1.90
N GLY A 107 -1.39 -9.86 -1.43
CA GLY A 107 -1.06 -11.27 -1.12
C GLY A 107 -1.22 -11.63 0.34
#